data_AF-A0A914E2U8-F1
#
_entry.id   AF-A0A914E2U8-F1
#
_cell.length_a   1.000
_cell.length_b   1.000
_cell.length_c   1.000
_cell.angle_alpha   90.00
_cell.angle_beta   90.00
_cell.angle_gamma   90.00
#
_symmetry.space_group_name_H-M   'P 1'
#
loop_
_entity.id
_entity.type
_entity.pdbx_description
1 polymer ?
#
loop_
_entity_poly.entity_id
_entity_poly.type
_entity_poly.pdbx_seq_one_letter_code
_entity_poly.pdbx_strand_id
1 'polypeptide(L)'
;MKKQYKIKTVRIEIEPTSVNQAKTWITEARNNGYNVIATYHKSAVLGSNDANELASAAYWWIQNYENLGADFTINLMNEWSNHNISANDYATAYNLAIRIVRQVYSGRIIIDIPGWGQETKTAADAVKGTYGTKINDTNIVLSTHIYPGGWNQGANRWLSTADLDELASAGRPCIVGEFGKDHGSGGANVSQLVNYAKTKGWTVLAWSWNGDGTGMNMVEPPWSSNSQASNFNLSSYFNVVYPLL
;
A
#
# COMPACT_ATOMS: atom_id res chain seq x y z
N MET A 1 -9.87 0.88 17.81
CA MET A 1 -8.67 1.66 17.47
C MET A 1 -8.42 2.89 18.38
N LYS A 2 -9.43 3.55 18.97
CA LYS A 2 -9.18 4.77 19.79
C LYS A 2 -8.25 4.60 20.99
N LYS A 3 -8.21 3.41 21.59
CA LYS A 3 -7.33 3.10 22.74
C LYS A 3 -5.87 2.86 22.30
N GLN A 4 -5.62 2.77 20.99
CA GLN A 4 -4.37 2.35 20.37
C GLN A 4 -3.67 3.59 19.80
N TYR A 5 -3.12 4.41 20.68
CA TYR A 5 -2.66 5.77 20.37
C TYR A 5 -1.59 5.88 19.28
N LYS A 6 -0.79 4.83 19.02
CA LYS A 6 0.18 4.79 17.91
C LYS A 6 -0.46 4.79 16.52
N ILE A 7 -1.72 4.34 16.40
CA ILE A 7 -2.44 4.36 15.12
C ILE A 7 -2.97 5.78 14.91
N LYS A 8 -2.39 6.49 13.93
CA LYS A 8 -2.81 7.85 13.52
C LYS A 8 -3.35 7.91 12.10
N THR A 9 -3.02 6.92 11.28
CA THR A 9 -3.42 6.82 9.88
C THR A 9 -4.08 5.46 9.66
N VAL A 10 -5.17 5.43 8.91
CA VAL A 10 -5.80 4.20 8.41
C VAL A 10 -5.70 4.17 6.88
N ARG A 11 -5.17 3.07 6.35
CA ARG A 11 -5.25 2.73 4.92
C ARG A 11 -6.46 1.82 4.72
N ILE A 12 -7.42 2.26 3.93
CA ILE A 12 -8.69 1.58 3.69
C ILE A 12 -8.64 0.97 2.29
N GLU A 13 -8.64 -0.36 2.23
CA GLU A 13 -8.76 -1.12 0.98
C GLU A 13 -10.20 -1.11 0.47
N ILE A 14 -10.40 -0.67 -0.77
CA ILE A 14 -11.73 -0.46 -1.35
C ILE A 14 -11.88 -1.34 -2.59
N GLU A 15 -12.68 -2.39 -2.46
CA GLU A 15 -13.20 -3.11 -3.62
C GLU A 15 -14.07 -2.17 -4.47
N PRO A 16 -13.91 -2.15 -5.82
CA PRO A 16 -14.62 -1.22 -6.69
C PRO A 16 -16.15 -1.35 -6.60
N THR A 17 -16.66 -2.48 -6.13
CA THR A 17 -18.08 -2.77 -5.89
C THR A 17 -18.59 -2.28 -4.53
N SER A 18 -17.72 -1.76 -3.66
CA SER A 18 -17.99 -1.45 -2.25
C SER A 18 -17.90 0.05 -1.90
N VAL A 19 -18.13 0.93 -2.88
CA VAL A 19 -18.00 2.40 -2.74
C VAL A 19 -18.80 2.95 -1.56
N ASN A 20 -20.06 2.53 -1.39
CA ASN A 20 -20.92 3.06 -0.32
C ASN A 20 -20.40 2.68 1.07
N GLN A 21 -19.87 1.46 1.23
CA GLN A 21 -19.28 1.03 2.49
C GLN A 21 -17.98 1.79 2.78
N ALA A 22 -17.14 1.99 1.76
CA ALA A 22 -15.92 2.77 1.88
C ALA A 22 -16.19 4.23 2.27
N LYS A 23 -17.20 4.87 1.67
CA LYS A 23 -17.63 6.23 2.04
C LYS A 23 -17.94 6.35 3.53
N THR A 24 -18.66 5.37 4.09
CA THR A 24 -18.96 5.31 5.52
C THR A 24 -17.68 5.18 6.34
N TRP A 25 -16.80 4.24 6.02
CA TRP A 25 -15.55 4.03 6.76
C TRP A 25 -14.60 5.23 6.70
N ILE A 26 -14.47 5.88 5.54
CA ILE A 26 -13.66 7.11 5.38
C ILE A 26 -14.22 8.22 6.27
N THR A 27 -15.54 8.41 6.27
CA THR A 27 -16.20 9.44 7.09
C THR A 27 -16.02 9.15 8.58
N GLU A 28 -16.23 7.92 9.00
CA GLU A 28 -16.04 7.50 10.39
C GLU A 28 -14.58 7.65 10.85
N ALA A 29 -13.61 7.23 10.04
CA ALA A 29 -12.20 7.37 10.37
C ALA A 29 -11.82 8.85 10.60
N ARG A 30 -12.24 9.74 9.71
CA ARG A 30 -11.97 11.19 9.84
C ARG A 30 -12.66 11.81 11.04
N ASN A 31 -13.95 11.50 11.26
CA ASN A 31 -14.68 11.98 12.44
C ASN A 31 -14.05 11.53 13.76
N ASN A 32 -13.24 10.47 13.72
CA ASN A 32 -12.50 9.97 14.87
C ASN A 32 -11.03 10.42 14.90
N GLY A 33 -10.63 11.36 14.03
CA GLY A 33 -9.33 12.03 14.04
C GLY A 33 -8.19 11.26 13.37
N TYR A 34 -8.50 10.26 12.53
CA TYR A 34 -7.49 9.53 11.76
C TYR A 34 -7.21 10.22 10.43
N ASN A 35 -5.94 10.24 10.02
CA ASN A 35 -5.60 10.46 8.62
C ASN A 35 -6.07 9.26 7.80
N VAL A 36 -6.55 9.49 6.59
CA VAL A 36 -7.07 8.42 5.72
C VAL A 36 -6.23 8.33 4.45
N ILE A 37 -5.77 7.11 4.15
CA ILE A 37 -5.33 6.71 2.82
C ILE A 37 -6.44 5.82 2.27
N ALA A 38 -7.01 6.20 1.13
CA ALA A 38 -7.99 5.38 0.43
C ALA A 38 -7.29 4.65 -0.72
N THR A 39 -7.40 3.32 -0.75
CA THR A 39 -6.72 2.46 -1.71
C THR A 39 -7.73 1.77 -2.60
N TYR A 40 -7.59 1.89 -3.91
CA TYR A 40 -8.34 1.04 -4.83
C TYR A 40 -7.77 -0.38 -4.74
N HIS A 41 -8.59 -1.35 -4.37
CA HIS A 41 -8.18 -2.73 -4.16
C HIS A 41 -9.10 -3.66 -4.91
N LYS A 42 -8.65 -4.22 -6.04
CA LYS A 42 -9.39 -5.27 -6.76
C LYS A 42 -8.64 -6.57 -6.56
N SER A 43 -8.99 -7.30 -5.51
CA SER A 43 -8.26 -8.50 -5.05
C SER A 43 -8.08 -9.56 -6.14
N ALA A 44 -9.04 -9.67 -7.08
CA ALA A 44 -8.99 -10.61 -8.19
C ALA A 44 -7.84 -10.39 -9.20
N VAL A 45 -7.15 -9.24 -9.16
CA VAL A 45 -6.12 -8.89 -10.16
C VAL A 45 -4.80 -8.39 -9.54
N LEU A 46 -4.56 -8.64 -8.25
CA LEU A 46 -3.28 -8.32 -7.59
C LEU A 46 -2.12 -8.97 -8.37
N GLY A 47 -1.04 -8.22 -8.59
CA GLY A 47 0.11 -8.69 -9.37
C GLY A 47 -0.11 -8.77 -10.89
N SER A 48 -1.26 -8.33 -11.41
CA SER A 48 -1.49 -8.24 -12.86
C SER A 48 -0.54 -7.23 -13.50
N ASN A 49 0.08 -7.59 -14.63
CA ASN A 49 0.86 -6.67 -15.45
C ASN A 49 0.00 -5.98 -16.54
N ASP A 50 -1.32 -6.21 -16.56
CA ASP A 50 -2.20 -5.55 -17.52
C ASP A 50 -2.37 -4.07 -17.17
N ALA A 51 -1.85 -3.19 -18.01
CA ALA A 51 -1.98 -1.74 -17.85
C ALA A 51 -3.44 -1.26 -17.89
N ASN A 52 -4.35 -2.03 -18.49
CA ASN A 52 -5.78 -1.71 -18.48
C ASN A 52 -6.39 -1.82 -17.09
N GLU A 53 -5.89 -2.70 -16.22
CA GLU A 53 -6.37 -2.80 -14.83
C GLU A 53 -5.99 -1.54 -14.05
N LEU A 54 -4.75 -1.06 -14.20
CA LEU A 54 -4.31 0.20 -13.57
C LEU A 54 -5.04 1.42 -14.12
N ALA A 55 -5.25 1.47 -15.44
CA ALA A 55 -6.04 2.53 -16.06
C ALA A 55 -7.50 2.52 -15.58
N SER A 56 -8.10 1.34 -15.41
CA SER A 56 -9.45 1.19 -14.87
C SER A 56 -9.55 1.68 -13.43
N ALA A 57 -8.55 1.39 -12.58
CA ALA A 57 -8.46 1.94 -11.23
C ALA A 57 -8.40 3.48 -11.25
N ALA A 58 -7.62 4.07 -12.17
CA ALA A 58 -7.55 5.53 -12.31
C ALA A 58 -8.88 6.16 -12.75
N TYR A 59 -9.62 5.55 -13.68
CA TYR A 59 -10.95 6.02 -14.06
C TYR A 59 -11.98 5.83 -12.95
N TRP A 60 -11.86 4.78 -12.14
CA TRP A 60 -12.70 4.59 -10.95
C TRP A 60 -12.51 5.76 -9.96
N TRP A 61 -11.29 6.26 -9.78
CA TRP A 61 -11.05 7.45 -8.96
C TRP A 61 -11.77 8.69 -9.50
N ILE A 62 -11.75 8.94 -10.81
CA ILE A 62 -12.51 10.05 -11.41
C ILE A 62 -13.99 9.96 -11.04
N GLN A 63 -14.58 8.76 -11.12
CA GLN A 63 -16.00 8.55 -10.88
C GLN A 63 -16.38 8.65 -9.40
N ASN A 64 -15.48 8.29 -8.48
CA ASN A 64 -15.84 8.06 -7.08
C ASN A 64 -15.18 9.02 -6.08
N TYR A 65 -14.14 9.76 -6.45
CA TYR A 65 -13.36 10.62 -5.54
C TYR A 65 -14.25 11.61 -4.75
N GLU A 66 -15.10 12.37 -5.44
CA GLU A 66 -16.04 13.30 -4.82
C GLU A 66 -17.10 12.57 -3.96
N ASN A 67 -17.62 11.44 -4.45
CA ASN A 67 -18.62 10.67 -3.70
C ASN A 67 -18.06 10.09 -2.39
N LEU A 68 -16.77 9.75 -2.35
CA LEU A 68 -16.05 9.28 -1.16
C LEU A 68 -15.70 10.42 -0.19
N GLY A 69 -15.88 11.69 -0.59
CA GLY A 69 -15.75 12.87 0.25
C GLY A 69 -14.45 13.67 0.08
N ALA A 70 -13.59 13.33 -0.89
CA ALA A 70 -12.46 14.13 -1.39
C ALA A 70 -11.41 14.65 -0.38
N ASP A 71 -11.39 14.16 0.86
CA ASP A 71 -10.45 14.60 1.91
C ASP A 71 -9.74 13.38 2.51
N PHE A 72 -8.89 12.79 1.68
CA PHE A 72 -8.03 11.65 1.98
C PHE A 72 -6.86 11.62 0.98
N THR A 73 -5.82 10.85 1.29
CA THR A 73 -4.74 10.58 0.34
C THR A 73 -5.10 9.38 -0.54
N ILE A 74 -4.90 9.48 -1.85
CA ILE A 74 -5.12 8.37 -2.79
C ILE A 74 -3.89 7.46 -2.80
N ASN A 75 -4.09 6.16 -2.57
CA ASN A 75 -3.22 5.08 -3.04
C ASN A 75 -3.84 4.51 -4.31
N LEU A 76 -3.18 4.74 -5.46
CA LEU A 76 -3.83 4.61 -6.77
C LEU A 76 -4.42 3.22 -6.99
N MET A 77 -3.65 2.16 -6.73
CA MET A 77 -4.10 0.77 -6.79
C MET A 77 -3.21 -0.10 -5.92
N ASN A 78 -3.81 -1.01 -5.16
CA ASN A 78 -3.08 -1.97 -4.35
C ASN A 78 -2.30 -2.95 -5.24
N GLU A 79 -0.99 -3.06 -5.03
CA GLU A 79 -0.14 -4.14 -5.56
C GLU A 79 -0.33 -4.47 -7.05
N TRP A 80 -0.55 -3.43 -7.88
CA TRP A 80 -0.55 -3.65 -9.33
C TRP A 80 0.87 -4.02 -9.79
N SER A 81 0.94 -5.06 -10.63
CA SER A 81 2.12 -5.73 -11.22
C SER A 81 2.95 -6.66 -10.34
N ASN A 82 3.54 -7.66 -11.01
CA ASN A 82 4.37 -8.70 -10.41
C ASN A 82 5.88 -8.42 -10.61
N HIS A 83 6.72 -9.35 -10.17
CA HIS A 83 8.19 -9.27 -10.25
C HIS A 83 8.75 -9.17 -11.68
N ASN A 84 7.98 -9.53 -12.71
CA ASN A 84 8.48 -9.60 -14.08
C ASN A 84 8.15 -8.34 -14.91
N ILE A 85 7.48 -7.34 -14.35
CA ILE A 85 7.23 -6.10 -15.09
C ILE A 85 8.54 -5.34 -15.29
N SER A 86 8.74 -4.77 -16.48
CA SER A 86 9.89 -3.91 -16.74
C SER A 86 9.68 -2.52 -16.12
N ALA A 87 10.78 -1.84 -15.78
CA ALA A 87 10.73 -0.45 -15.30
C ALA A 87 10.04 0.49 -16.31
N ASN A 88 10.26 0.25 -17.62
CA ASN A 88 9.64 1.03 -18.69
C ASN A 88 8.12 0.84 -18.73
N ASP A 89 7.62 -0.38 -18.62
CA ASP A 89 6.18 -0.66 -18.69
C ASP A 89 5.46 -0.19 -17.43
N TYR A 90 6.08 -0.39 -16.26
CA TYR A 90 5.60 0.16 -14.99
C TYR A 90 5.50 1.69 -15.06
N ALA A 91 6.55 2.37 -15.53
CA ALA A 91 6.54 3.82 -15.67
C ALA A 91 5.50 4.32 -16.68
N THR A 92 5.34 3.63 -17.81
CA THR A 92 4.38 3.97 -18.86
C THR A 92 2.95 3.88 -18.35
N ALA A 93 2.59 2.77 -17.70
CA ALA A 93 1.27 2.56 -17.15
C ALA A 93 0.94 3.57 -16.05
N TYR A 94 1.88 3.82 -15.12
CA TYR A 94 1.66 4.80 -14.06
C TYR A 94 1.59 6.24 -14.57
N ASN A 95 2.36 6.62 -15.59
CA ASN A 95 2.23 7.95 -16.20
C ASN A 95 0.82 8.18 -16.75
N LEU A 96 0.23 7.18 -17.41
CA LEU A 96 -1.16 7.26 -17.88
C LEU A 96 -2.13 7.36 -16.71
N ALA A 97 -2.03 6.46 -15.74
CA ALA A 97 -2.94 6.38 -14.59
C ALA A 97 -2.89 7.65 -13.73
N ILE A 98 -1.69 8.15 -13.44
CA ILE A 98 -1.49 9.41 -12.69
C ILE A 98 -2.12 10.58 -13.44
N ARG A 99 -1.88 10.71 -14.75
CA ARG A 99 -2.50 11.77 -15.57
C ARG A 99 -4.03 11.75 -15.48
N ILE A 100 -4.64 10.56 -15.42
CA ILE A 100 -6.09 10.40 -15.25
C ILE A 100 -6.51 10.87 -13.84
N VAL A 101 -5.89 10.35 -12.78
CA VAL A 101 -6.22 10.73 -11.38
C VAL A 101 -6.04 12.23 -11.13
N ARG A 102 -5.06 12.87 -11.77
CA ARG A 102 -4.80 14.32 -11.67
C ARG A 102 -5.94 15.21 -12.14
N GLN A 103 -6.92 14.68 -12.87
CA GLN A 103 -8.13 15.42 -13.23
C GLN A 103 -9.03 15.73 -12.03
N VAL A 104 -8.95 14.93 -10.96
CA VAL A 104 -9.76 15.10 -9.74
C VAL A 104 -8.93 15.31 -8.48
N TYR A 105 -7.64 14.96 -8.47
CA TYR A 105 -6.81 14.98 -7.27
C TYR A 105 -5.42 15.60 -7.48
N SER A 106 -5.13 16.68 -6.75
CA SER A 106 -3.87 17.42 -6.81
C SER A 106 -2.86 17.06 -5.70
N GLY A 107 -3.30 16.32 -4.68
CA GLY A 107 -2.45 15.90 -3.55
C GLY A 107 -1.41 14.84 -3.92
N ARG A 108 -0.62 14.38 -2.94
CA ARG A 108 0.34 13.29 -3.18
C ARG A 108 -0.39 12.01 -3.54
N ILE A 109 0.00 11.36 -4.64
CA ILE A 109 -0.52 10.04 -5.02
C ILE A 109 0.47 8.99 -4.51
N ILE A 110 0.00 8.08 -3.67
CA ILE A 110 0.76 6.89 -3.31
C ILE A 110 0.64 5.88 -4.45
N ILE A 111 1.78 5.33 -4.87
CA ILE A 111 1.85 4.22 -5.82
C ILE A 111 2.57 3.06 -5.14
N ASP A 112 1.96 1.88 -5.17
CA ASP A 112 2.63 0.67 -4.70
C ASP A 112 3.66 0.23 -5.72
N ILE A 113 4.84 -0.14 -5.25
CA ILE A 113 5.93 -0.64 -6.09
C ILE A 113 5.54 -2.01 -6.69
N PRO A 114 6.17 -2.46 -7.79
CA PRO A 114 5.81 -3.72 -8.43
C PRO A 114 6.12 -4.94 -7.54
N GLY A 115 5.79 -6.14 -8.02
CA GLY A 115 6.09 -7.37 -7.29
C GLY A 115 5.32 -7.48 -5.99
N TRP A 116 4.02 -7.18 -6.03
CA TRP A 116 3.16 -7.12 -4.85
C TRP A 116 3.72 -6.18 -3.76
N GLY A 117 4.29 -5.03 -4.17
CA GLY A 117 4.89 -4.07 -3.25
C GLY A 117 6.33 -4.38 -2.83
N GLN A 118 7.02 -5.35 -3.43
CA GLN A 118 8.32 -5.84 -2.95
C GLN A 118 9.50 -5.56 -3.91
N GLU A 119 9.22 -5.10 -5.13
CA GLU A 119 10.19 -4.94 -6.22
C GLU A 119 10.83 -3.52 -6.25
N THR A 120 11.70 -3.23 -5.28
CA THR A 120 12.28 -1.89 -5.09
C THR A 120 13.17 -1.42 -6.24
N LYS A 121 13.95 -2.33 -6.85
CA LYS A 121 14.88 -2.01 -7.94
C LYS A 121 14.13 -1.46 -9.15
N THR A 122 13.12 -2.19 -9.60
CA THR A 122 12.30 -1.82 -10.77
C THR A 122 11.58 -0.50 -10.54
N ALA A 123 11.02 -0.26 -9.35
CA ALA A 123 10.41 1.03 -9.02
C ALA A 123 11.43 2.18 -9.03
N ALA A 124 12.60 1.99 -8.42
CA ALA A 124 13.65 3.00 -8.40
C ALA A 124 14.13 3.33 -9.83
N ASP A 125 14.30 2.31 -10.68
CA ASP A 125 14.66 2.49 -12.09
C ASP A 125 13.59 3.25 -12.86
N ALA A 126 12.31 2.90 -12.68
CA ALA A 126 11.17 3.55 -13.32
C ALA A 126 11.06 5.04 -12.96
N VAL A 127 11.31 5.40 -11.69
CA VAL A 127 11.31 6.80 -11.23
C VAL A 127 12.53 7.56 -11.78
N LYS A 128 13.67 6.89 -11.88
CA LYS A 128 14.90 7.49 -12.44
C LYS A 128 14.88 7.58 -13.97
N GLY A 129 14.04 6.78 -14.64
CA GLY A 129 14.08 6.60 -16.10
C GLY A 129 15.28 5.76 -16.55
N THR A 130 15.83 4.94 -15.65
CA THR A 130 16.92 4.02 -15.98
C THR A 130 16.31 2.96 -16.90
N TYR A 131 16.79 2.89 -18.15
CA TYR A 131 16.29 1.98 -19.21
C TYR A 131 15.03 2.40 -19.97
N GLY A 132 14.65 3.68 -19.96
CA GLY A 132 13.63 4.19 -20.89
C GLY A 132 12.69 5.21 -20.26
N THR A 133 11.40 4.87 -20.22
CA THR A 133 10.36 5.78 -19.71
C THR A 133 10.58 6.10 -18.24
N LYS A 134 10.46 7.38 -17.92
CA LYS A 134 10.51 7.90 -16.55
C LYS A 134 9.10 8.19 -16.03
N ILE A 135 8.83 7.90 -14.76
CA ILE A 135 7.64 8.46 -14.09
C ILE A 135 7.79 9.97 -13.96
N ASN A 136 6.95 10.72 -14.67
CA ASN A 136 7.09 12.16 -14.85
C ASN A 136 6.56 12.96 -13.65
N ASP A 137 5.51 12.47 -12.99
CA ASP A 137 4.93 13.14 -11.83
C ASP A 137 5.91 13.11 -10.65
N THR A 138 6.14 14.29 -10.06
CA THR A 138 7.05 14.45 -8.92
C THR A 138 6.33 14.47 -7.58
N ASN A 139 5.00 14.62 -7.60
CA ASN A 139 4.14 14.67 -6.42
C ASN A 139 3.53 13.29 -6.12
N ILE A 140 4.39 12.28 -6.10
CA ILE A 140 4.08 10.89 -5.77
C ILE A 140 4.81 10.43 -4.51
N VAL A 141 4.34 9.33 -3.92
CA VAL A 141 4.97 8.62 -2.80
C VAL A 141 5.09 7.15 -3.19
N LEU A 142 6.26 6.55 -2.98
CA LEU A 142 6.49 5.14 -3.24
C LEU A 142 6.11 4.31 -2.00
N SER A 143 5.32 3.26 -2.19
CA SER A 143 4.85 2.38 -1.13
C SER A 143 5.43 0.98 -1.31
N THR A 144 6.24 0.52 -0.34
CA THR A 144 6.74 -0.86 -0.28
C THR A 144 5.99 -1.67 0.77
N HIS A 145 5.78 -2.95 0.50
CA HIS A 145 5.10 -3.91 1.36
C HIS A 145 6.13 -4.90 1.88
N ILE A 146 6.17 -5.10 3.20
CA ILE A 146 7.24 -5.85 3.87
C ILE A 146 6.66 -7.08 4.56
N TYR A 147 6.85 -8.22 3.92
CA TYR A 147 6.46 -9.53 4.42
C TYR A 147 7.67 -10.48 4.44
N PRO A 148 7.63 -11.61 5.16
CA PRO A 148 8.77 -12.52 5.24
C PRO A 148 9.20 -13.07 3.88
N GLY A 149 8.22 -13.26 2.97
CA GLY A 149 8.44 -13.65 1.58
C GLY A 149 8.90 -12.53 0.65
N GLY A 150 9.27 -11.36 1.19
CA GLY A 150 9.66 -10.19 0.40
C GLY A 150 10.88 -10.44 -0.47
N TRP A 151 10.69 -10.36 -1.78
CA TRP A 151 11.70 -10.63 -2.78
C TRP A 151 11.87 -9.44 -3.74
N ASN A 152 13.12 -9.08 -4.03
CA ASN A 152 13.48 -8.12 -5.06
C ASN A 152 14.12 -8.88 -6.22
N GLN A 153 13.36 -9.13 -7.29
CA GLN A 153 13.78 -9.89 -8.46
C GLN A 153 14.87 -9.16 -9.25
N GLY A 154 14.78 -7.84 -9.37
CA GLY A 154 15.75 -6.99 -10.06
C GLY A 154 17.12 -6.98 -9.37
N ALA A 155 17.16 -7.23 -8.06
CA ALA A 155 18.39 -7.41 -7.29
C ALA A 155 18.73 -8.89 -6.97
N ASN A 156 17.87 -9.83 -7.37
CA ASN A 156 17.98 -11.26 -7.13
C ASN A 156 18.28 -11.63 -5.66
N ARG A 157 17.52 -11.06 -4.72
CA ARG A 157 17.68 -11.30 -3.28
C ARG A 157 16.39 -11.07 -2.50
N TRP A 158 16.35 -11.62 -1.28
CA TRP A 158 15.34 -11.25 -0.29
C TRP A 158 15.46 -9.78 0.08
N LEU A 159 14.31 -9.18 0.41
CA LEU A 159 14.24 -7.78 0.79
C LEU A 159 15.12 -7.53 2.03
N SER A 160 15.95 -6.51 1.92
CA SER A 160 16.96 -6.13 2.90
C SER A 160 16.97 -4.60 3.08
N THR A 161 17.73 -4.10 4.05
CA THR A 161 17.85 -2.66 4.29
C THR A 161 18.44 -1.91 3.10
N ALA A 162 19.30 -2.57 2.30
CA ALA A 162 19.85 -2.03 1.06
C ALA A 162 18.76 -1.76 0.00
N ASP A 163 17.67 -2.53 0.00
CA ASP A 163 16.53 -2.32 -0.91
C ASP A 163 15.71 -1.08 -0.52
N LEU A 164 15.62 -0.78 0.79
CA LEU A 164 15.01 0.47 1.25
C LEU A 164 15.87 1.70 0.93
N ASP A 165 17.20 1.55 1.00
CA ASP A 165 18.14 2.59 0.53
C ASP A 165 18.04 2.81 -0.98
N GLU A 166 17.91 1.73 -1.75
CA GLU A 166 17.71 1.77 -3.19
C GLU A 166 16.41 2.50 -3.55
N LEU A 167 15.30 2.17 -2.90
CA LEU A 167 14.03 2.86 -3.12
C LEU A 167 14.11 4.34 -2.74
N ALA A 168 14.72 4.68 -1.60
CA ALA A 168 14.94 6.07 -1.18
C ALA A 168 15.74 6.87 -2.22
N SER A 169 16.74 6.23 -2.83
CA SER A 169 17.62 6.86 -3.82
C SER A 169 16.89 7.27 -5.11
N ALA A 170 15.64 6.82 -5.32
CA ALA A 170 14.79 7.26 -6.42
C ALA A 170 14.43 8.76 -6.34
N GLY A 171 14.62 9.41 -5.19
CA GLY A 171 14.34 10.83 -5.02
C GLY A 171 12.85 11.15 -4.91
N ARG A 172 12.08 10.22 -4.32
CA ARG A 172 10.67 10.39 -3.96
C ARG A 172 10.46 10.01 -2.49
N PRO A 173 9.51 10.65 -1.79
CA PRO A 173 9.10 10.17 -0.46
C PRO A 173 8.67 8.71 -0.53
N CYS A 174 8.95 7.97 0.54
CA CYS A 174 8.67 6.54 0.63
C CYS A 174 7.92 6.23 1.94
N ILE A 175 7.09 5.20 1.90
CA ILE A 175 6.40 4.63 3.05
C ILE A 175 6.52 3.10 3.02
N VAL A 176 6.33 2.47 4.18
CA VAL A 176 5.97 1.06 4.27
C VAL A 176 4.45 1.00 4.29
N GLY A 177 3.85 0.76 3.12
CA GLY A 177 2.40 0.76 2.91
C GLY A 177 1.69 -0.41 3.58
N GLU A 178 2.42 -1.52 3.72
CA GLU A 178 1.99 -2.71 4.43
C GLU A 178 3.19 -3.39 5.10
N PHE A 179 2.98 -3.97 6.27
CA PHE A 179 3.92 -4.97 6.79
C PHE A 179 3.21 -6.01 7.67
N GLY A 180 3.78 -7.21 7.66
CA GLY A 180 3.29 -8.36 8.42
C GLY A 180 4.04 -8.63 9.73
N LYS A 181 3.95 -9.86 10.23
CA LYS A 181 4.88 -10.38 11.24
C LYS A 181 5.96 -11.25 10.60
N ASP A 182 7.11 -11.35 11.25
CA ASP A 182 8.09 -12.41 10.97
C ASP A 182 7.43 -13.79 11.13
N HIS A 183 7.47 -14.63 10.08
CA HIS A 183 7.01 -16.02 10.13
C HIS A 183 7.48 -16.81 8.89
N GLY A 184 7.46 -18.14 9.00
CA GLY A 184 7.70 -19.04 7.87
C GLY A 184 9.17 -19.11 7.43
N SER A 185 9.38 -19.52 6.17
CA SER A 185 10.69 -19.77 5.56
C SER A 185 11.24 -18.63 4.70
N GLY A 186 10.58 -17.46 4.72
CA GLY A 186 11.01 -16.30 3.97
C GLY A 186 12.29 -15.67 4.54
N GLY A 187 13.12 -15.06 3.67
CA GLY A 187 14.42 -14.50 4.06
C GLY A 187 14.40 -13.04 4.48
N ALA A 188 13.28 -12.32 4.32
CA ALA A 188 13.18 -10.92 4.72
C ALA A 188 12.89 -10.81 6.23
N ASN A 189 13.71 -10.03 6.95
CA ASN A 189 13.51 -9.73 8.35
C ASN A 189 12.58 -8.52 8.51
N VAL A 190 11.28 -8.76 8.68
CA VAL A 190 10.24 -7.74 8.67
C VAL A 190 10.48 -6.71 9.78
N SER A 191 10.72 -7.16 11.01
CA SER A 191 10.93 -6.25 12.14
C SER A 191 12.18 -5.37 11.97
N GLN A 192 13.28 -5.91 11.44
CA GLN A 192 14.48 -5.13 11.12
C GLN A 192 14.19 -4.07 10.05
N LEU A 193 13.52 -4.45 8.97
CA LEU A 193 13.23 -3.56 7.85
C LEU A 193 12.27 -2.44 8.22
N VAL A 194 11.20 -2.74 8.97
CA VAL A 194 10.25 -1.74 9.47
C VAL A 194 10.94 -0.76 10.41
N ASN A 195 11.78 -1.24 11.34
CA ASN A 195 12.56 -0.36 12.20
C ASN A 195 13.53 0.52 11.39
N TYR A 196 14.20 -0.03 10.38
CA TYR A 196 15.09 0.74 9.51
C TYR A 196 14.32 1.82 8.73
N ALA A 197 13.15 1.50 8.18
CA ALA A 197 12.28 2.48 7.52
C ALA A 197 11.91 3.64 8.45
N LYS A 198 11.62 3.36 9.73
CA LYS A 198 11.36 4.40 10.73
C LYS A 198 12.57 5.29 10.99
N THR A 199 13.80 4.76 10.99
CA THR A 199 15.01 5.60 11.11
C THR A 199 15.19 6.56 9.94
N LYS A 200 14.58 6.25 8.78
CA LYS A 200 14.51 7.12 7.60
C LYS A 200 13.35 8.12 7.63
N GLY A 201 12.55 8.11 8.70
CA GLY A 201 11.35 8.94 8.83
C GLY A 201 10.16 8.46 8.00
N TRP A 202 10.17 7.21 7.52
CA TRP A 202 9.05 6.68 6.73
C TRP A 202 7.85 6.40 7.63
N THR A 203 6.66 6.67 7.11
CA THR A 203 5.42 6.17 7.71
C THR A 203 5.35 4.67 7.48
N VAL A 204 4.91 3.92 8.50
CA VAL A 204 4.72 2.47 8.43
C VAL A 204 3.29 2.10 8.80
N LEU A 205 2.70 1.18 8.04
CA LEU A 205 1.31 0.75 8.18
C LEU A 205 1.27 -0.76 8.35
N ALA A 206 0.84 -1.22 9.53
CA ALA A 206 0.74 -2.65 9.80
C ALA A 206 -0.52 -3.22 9.13
N TRP A 207 -0.37 -4.29 8.36
CA TRP A 207 -1.48 -5.07 7.82
C TRP A 207 -1.92 -6.09 8.86
N SER A 208 -3.19 -6.29 9.19
CA SER A 208 -4.31 -5.38 9.01
C SER A 208 -5.12 -5.33 10.30
N TRP A 209 -6.01 -4.34 10.43
CA TRP A 209 -6.88 -4.27 11.61
C TRP A 209 -7.81 -5.49 11.68
N ASN A 210 -8.57 -5.74 10.62
CA ASN A 210 -9.44 -6.90 10.41
C ASN A 210 -9.65 -7.08 8.88
N GLY A 211 -10.34 -8.13 8.46
CA GLY A 211 -10.66 -8.42 7.06
C GLY A 211 -9.62 -9.30 6.36
N ASP A 212 -8.51 -9.60 7.02
CA ASP A 212 -7.55 -10.58 6.55
C ASP A 212 -8.12 -12.00 6.68
N GLY A 213 -8.07 -12.77 5.60
CA GLY A 213 -8.64 -14.12 5.54
C GLY A 213 -7.70 -15.23 6.05
N THR A 214 -6.46 -14.90 6.44
CA THR A 214 -5.37 -15.88 6.58
C THR A 214 -4.58 -15.76 7.88
N GLY A 215 -5.06 -14.98 8.86
CA GLY A 215 -4.54 -14.95 10.23
C GLY A 215 -3.66 -13.73 10.56
N MET A 216 -3.73 -12.67 9.75
CA MET A 216 -3.05 -11.38 9.98
C MET A 216 -4.04 -10.28 10.42
N ASN A 217 -5.07 -10.64 11.19
CA ASN A 217 -5.98 -9.68 11.81
C ASN A 217 -5.47 -9.25 13.18
N MET A 218 -5.38 -7.95 13.43
CA MET A 218 -5.08 -7.39 14.76
C MET A 218 -6.20 -7.57 15.77
N VAL A 219 -7.43 -7.84 15.32
CA VAL A 219 -8.56 -8.09 16.20
C VAL A 219 -9.35 -9.34 15.86
N GLU A 220 -10.05 -9.85 16.86
CA GLU A 220 -10.95 -11.00 16.77
C GLU A 220 -12.35 -10.65 17.33
N PRO A 221 -13.43 -11.25 16.80
CA PRO A 221 -13.44 -12.22 15.71
C PRO A 221 -13.16 -11.58 14.33
N PRO A 222 -12.61 -12.33 13.35
CA PRO A 222 -12.47 -11.83 12.00
C PRO A 222 -13.84 -11.62 11.35
N TRP A 223 -13.99 -10.59 10.52
CA TRP A 223 -15.26 -10.28 9.86
C TRP A 223 -15.78 -11.39 8.95
N SER A 224 -14.88 -12.20 8.39
CA SER A 224 -15.25 -13.40 7.62
C SER A 224 -15.99 -14.44 8.46
N SER A 225 -15.73 -14.50 9.77
CA SER A 225 -16.43 -15.38 10.71
C SER A 225 -17.67 -14.72 11.32
N ASN A 226 -17.64 -13.40 11.51
CA ASN A 226 -18.74 -12.62 12.07
C ASN A 226 -18.70 -11.18 11.55
N SER A 227 -19.42 -10.93 10.46
CA SER A 227 -19.47 -9.62 9.80
C SER A 227 -20.25 -8.56 10.59
N GLN A 228 -21.00 -8.97 11.62
CA GLN A 228 -21.80 -8.09 12.47
C GLN A 228 -21.18 -7.90 13.87
N ALA A 229 -19.93 -8.33 14.06
CA ALA A 229 -19.25 -8.19 15.34
C ALA A 229 -19.18 -6.71 15.77
N SER A 230 -19.78 -6.41 16.92
CA SER A 230 -19.77 -5.08 17.54
C SER A 230 -18.73 -4.93 18.65
N ASN A 231 -18.09 -6.04 19.04
CA ASN A 231 -17.05 -6.09 20.06
C ASN A 231 -15.85 -6.87 19.53
N PHE A 232 -14.65 -6.37 19.84
CA PHE A 232 -13.39 -6.92 19.35
C PHE A 232 -12.36 -7.04 20.47
N ASN A 233 -11.64 -8.16 20.49
CA ASN A 233 -10.46 -8.36 21.32
C ASN A 233 -9.19 -8.21 20.49
N LEU A 234 -8.10 -7.80 21.12
CA LEU A 234 -6.78 -7.76 20.48
C LEU A 234 -6.29 -9.20 20.28
N SER A 235 -5.84 -9.52 19.07
CA SER A 235 -5.32 -10.85 18.74
C SER A 235 -3.85 -11.01 19.15
N SER A 236 -3.34 -12.24 19.07
CA SER A 236 -1.90 -12.49 19.21
C SER A 236 -1.07 -11.77 18.15
N TYR A 237 -1.63 -11.58 16.95
CA TYR A 237 -0.99 -10.87 15.85
C TYR A 237 -0.78 -9.38 16.18
N PHE A 238 -1.74 -8.72 16.81
CA PHE A 238 -1.60 -7.33 17.27
C PHE A 238 -0.38 -7.14 18.17
N ASN A 239 -0.11 -8.08 19.08
CA ASN A 239 1.03 -8.00 20.01
C ASN A 239 2.38 -8.03 19.30
N VAL A 240 2.43 -8.47 18.04
CA VAL A 240 3.67 -8.51 17.24
C VAL A 240 3.85 -7.24 16.41
N VAL A 241 2.80 -6.78 15.72
CA VAL A 241 2.92 -5.66 14.77
C VAL A 241 2.73 -4.28 15.42
N TYR A 242 1.91 -4.17 16.47
CA TYR A 242 1.67 -2.89 17.15
C TYR A 242 2.90 -2.28 17.81
N PRO A 243 3.84 -3.05 18.41
CA PRO A 243 5.11 -2.51 18.88
C PRO A 243 5.96 -1.87 17.79
N LEU A 244 5.83 -2.31 16.54
CA LEU A 244 6.60 -1.80 15.39
C LEU A 244 6.06 -0.47 14.84
N LEU A 245 4.81 -0.08 15.17
CA LEU A 245 4.29 1.27 14.93
C LEU A 245 5.00 2.30 15.82
#